data_AF-A0A3D9KZZ7-F1
#
_entry.id   AF-A0A3D9KZZ7-F1
#
_cell.length_a   1.000
_cell.length_b   1.000
_cell.length_c   1.000
_cell.angle_alpha   90.00
_cell.angle_beta   90.00
_cell.angle_gamma   90.00
#
_symmetry.space_group_name_H-M   'P 1'
#
loop_
_entity.id
_entity.type
_entity.pdbx_description
1 polymer ?
#
loop_
_entity_poly.entity_id
_entity_poly.type
_entity_poly.pdbx_seq_one_letter_code
_entity_poly.pdbx_strand_id
1 'polypeptide(L)'
;MHAYYILLWESSAVIISFDAMKEENPEFVPIEKAFHSFETDAPFSHCLECEKYLLDEGTNYLIEKAVRNYQGFRAKDVIFDYAICLECAQELQKGISKESLSVMQDYMQRHFASEGRLRQLQESQGNIPGLIEQCMVTGKSADTCEEYQIFAFCSGDKINLTMPPYMVSGQVLDELQELLSDSTRDHLNGFFNKHFTPAPGLMEPDPRFILL
;
A
#
# COMPACT_ATOMS: atom_id res chain seq x y z
N MET A 1 18.17 17.87 2.73
CA MET A 1 17.02 16.97 2.73
C MET A 1 16.53 16.84 4.18
N HIS A 2 15.99 17.93 4.73
CA HIS A 2 15.72 18.15 6.16
C HIS A 2 14.74 19.35 6.26
N ALA A 3 13.45 19.14 5.99
CA ALA A 3 12.49 20.25 6.05
C ALA A 3 11.04 19.89 6.39
N TYR A 4 10.71 18.65 6.74
CA TYR A 4 9.33 18.27 7.11
C TYR A 4 9.17 17.75 8.54
N TYR A 5 10.24 17.61 9.32
CA TYR A 5 10.19 17.01 10.67
C TYR A 5 10.31 17.98 11.85
N ILE A 6 10.31 19.31 11.62
CA ILE A 6 10.52 20.30 12.69
C ILE A 6 9.36 21.29 12.72
N LEU A 7 8.15 20.89 13.12
CA LEU A 7 7.09 21.86 13.48
C LEU A 7 6.04 21.38 14.50
N LEU A 8 6.21 20.24 15.19
CA LEU A 8 5.22 19.77 16.18
C LEU A 8 5.80 19.38 17.54
N TRP A 9 6.93 19.99 17.92
CA TRP A 9 7.47 19.87 19.27
C TRP A 9 7.70 21.29 19.80
N GLU A 10 6.76 21.79 20.59
CA GLU A 10 6.91 22.72 21.73
C GLU A 10 5.64 23.57 21.92
N SER A 11 4.79 23.18 22.88
CA SER A 11 4.21 24.10 23.89
C SER A 11 3.30 23.37 24.89
N SER A 12 3.92 23.02 26.01
CA SER A 12 3.48 22.86 27.39
C SER A 12 1.98 22.98 27.81
N ALA A 13 1.58 21.93 28.55
CA ALA A 13 0.96 21.95 29.88
C ALA A 13 -0.54 22.26 30.08
N VAL A 14 -1.31 21.21 30.45
CA VAL A 14 -2.32 21.23 31.53
C VAL A 14 -2.34 19.86 32.23
N ILE A 15 -2.23 19.85 33.56
CA ILE A 15 -2.31 18.65 34.41
C ILE A 15 -3.79 18.36 34.74
N ILE A 16 -4.29 17.27 34.11
CA ILE A 16 -5.20 16.22 34.58
C ILE A 16 -6.37 16.59 35.54
N SER A 17 -7.60 16.42 35.04
CA SER A 17 -8.67 15.77 35.82
C SER A 17 -8.82 14.34 35.31
N PHE A 18 -8.61 13.39 36.23
CA PHE A 18 -8.95 11.97 36.11
C PHE A 18 -10.46 11.84 35.83
N ASP A 19 -10.84 10.86 35.01
CA ASP A 19 -12.22 10.49 34.63
C ASP A 19 -12.92 11.35 33.55
N ALA A 20 -12.55 11.11 32.28
CA ALA A 20 -13.48 10.75 31.20
C ALA A 20 -12.74 10.64 29.87
N MET A 21 -13.18 9.67 29.05
CA MET A 21 -12.85 9.46 27.63
C MET A 21 -11.56 8.67 27.36
N LYS A 22 -11.74 7.37 27.09
CA LYS A 22 -10.85 6.64 26.18
C LYS A 22 -10.85 7.40 24.86
N GLU A 23 -9.82 8.18 24.58
CA GLU A 23 -9.55 8.64 23.22
C GLU A 23 -9.15 7.40 22.42
N GLU A 24 -10.06 6.92 21.58
CA GLU A 24 -9.72 6.07 20.44
C GLU A 24 -8.66 6.82 19.65
N ASN A 25 -7.44 6.29 19.56
CA ASN A 25 -6.41 6.90 18.74
C ASN A 25 -6.85 6.81 17.27
N PRO A 26 -7.26 7.89 16.59
CA PRO A 26 -7.75 7.85 15.21
C PRO A 26 -6.65 7.47 14.20
N GLU A 27 -5.42 7.28 14.65
CA GLU A 27 -4.29 6.89 13.81
C GLU A 27 -4.24 5.39 13.52
N PHE A 28 -4.95 4.53 14.26
CA PHE A 28 -4.87 3.08 14.06
C PHE A 28 -6.25 2.42 14.07
N VAL A 29 -6.54 1.65 13.03
CA VAL A 29 -7.80 0.90 12.90
C VAL A 29 -7.54 -0.58 12.62
N PRO A 30 -8.48 -1.49 12.95
CA PRO A 30 -8.32 -2.91 12.61
C PRO A 30 -8.07 -3.13 11.11
N ILE A 31 -7.35 -4.19 10.77
CA ILE A 31 -7.09 -4.56 9.38
C ILE A 31 -8.39 -4.97 8.69
N GLU A 32 -8.85 -4.14 7.75
CA GLU A 32 -10.03 -4.36 6.92
C GLU A 32 -9.91 -5.66 6.10
N LYS A 33 -11.03 -6.36 5.87
CA LYS A 33 -11.03 -7.65 5.13
C LYS A 33 -10.43 -7.55 3.74
N ALA A 34 -10.55 -6.39 3.09
CA ALA A 34 -9.91 -6.13 1.80
C ALA A 34 -8.39 -6.37 1.82
N PHE A 35 -7.73 -6.26 2.98
CA PHE A 35 -6.30 -6.48 3.19
C PHE A 35 -5.95 -7.84 3.83
N HIS A 36 -6.93 -8.74 4.02
CA HIS A 36 -6.64 -10.10 4.48
C HIS A 36 -5.99 -10.92 3.37
N SER A 37 -5.18 -11.90 3.74
CA SER A 37 -4.58 -12.87 2.83
C SER A 37 -5.69 -13.62 2.08
N PHE A 38 -5.56 -13.71 0.76
CA PHE A 38 -6.49 -14.43 -0.10
C PHE A 38 -6.48 -15.93 0.20
N GLU A 39 -5.32 -16.49 0.52
CA GLU A 39 -5.17 -17.90 0.85
C GLU A 39 -5.86 -18.29 2.17
N THR A 40 -5.77 -17.43 3.19
CA THR A 40 -6.18 -17.77 4.56
C THR A 40 -7.46 -17.07 5.04
N ASP A 41 -7.94 -16.06 4.31
CA ASP A 41 -9.04 -15.16 4.72
C ASP A 41 -8.82 -14.55 6.13
N ALA A 42 -7.55 -14.27 6.45
CA ALA A 42 -7.10 -13.72 7.73
C ALA A 42 -5.98 -12.68 7.53
N PRO A 43 -5.67 -11.84 8.54
CA PRO A 43 -4.51 -10.95 8.47
C PRO A 43 -3.22 -11.71 8.19
N PHE A 44 -2.33 -11.11 7.39
CA PHE A 44 -0.99 -11.66 7.17
C PHE A 44 -0.23 -11.74 8.48
N SER A 45 0.21 -12.94 8.84
CA SER A 45 0.92 -13.18 10.09
C SER A 45 2.44 -13.12 9.97
N HIS A 46 3.00 -13.30 8.77
CA HIS A 46 4.45 -13.38 8.55
C HIS A 46 4.88 -12.57 7.33
N CYS A 47 6.10 -12.03 7.40
CA CYS A 47 6.76 -11.37 6.27
C CYS A 47 7.10 -12.38 5.18
N LEU A 48 6.71 -12.09 3.94
CA LEU A 48 6.99 -12.93 2.77
C LEU A 48 8.49 -13.22 2.57
N GLU A 49 9.36 -12.28 2.92
CA GLU A 49 10.80 -12.40 2.63
C GLU A 49 11.59 -13.07 3.76
N CYS A 50 11.25 -12.80 5.03
CA CYS A 50 12.08 -13.21 6.18
C CYS A 50 11.33 -13.99 7.26
N GLU A 51 10.04 -14.28 7.06
CA GLU A 51 9.19 -15.01 8.01
C GLU A 51 9.08 -14.35 9.41
N LYS A 52 9.41 -13.06 9.53
CA LYS A 52 9.18 -12.29 10.76
C LYS A 52 7.69 -12.22 11.05
N TYR A 53 7.28 -12.54 12.27
CA TYR A 53 5.89 -12.39 12.71
C TYR A 53 5.48 -10.91 12.70
N LEU A 54 4.32 -10.60 12.10
CA LEU A 54 3.91 -9.22 11.77
C LEU A 54 2.88 -8.62 12.72
N LEU A 55 2.13 -9.45 13.45
CA LEU A 55 0.98 -8.99 14.25
C LEU A 55 1.37 -8.56 15.67
N ASP A 56 2.66 -8.66 16.03
CA ASP A 56 3.17 -8.12 17.28
C ASP A 56 3.13 -6.58 17.28
N GLU A 57 2.75 -6.00 18.42
CA GLU A 57 2.71 -4.56 18.60
C GLU A 57 4.06 -3.90 18.25
N GLY A 58 4.00 -2.81 17.48
CA GLY A 58 5.19 -2.09 17.02
C GLY A 58 5.87 -2.68 15.79
N THR A 59 5.41 -3.82 15.26
CA THR A 59 5.94 -4.38 14.01
C THR A 59 5.33 -3.66 12.82
N ASN A 60 6.14 -2.88 12.10
CA ASN A 60 5.70 -2.14 10.93
C ASN A 60 5.92 -2.94 9.64
N TYR A 61 4.92 -2.94 8.78
CA TYR A 61 4.95 -3.67 7.51
C TYR A 61 4.00 -3.08 6.49
N LEU A 62 4.19 -3.48 5.23
CA LEU A 62 3.35 -3.10 4.10
C LEU A 62 2.54 -4.32 3.66
N ILE A 63 1.29 -4.08 3.24
CA ILE A 63 0.48 -5.05 2.51
C ILE A 63 0.29 -4.50 1.10
N GLU A 64 0.51 -5.35 0.09
CA GLU A 64 0.14 -5.08 -1.30
C GLU A 64 -0.74 -6.24 -1.79
N LYS A 65 -1.82 -5.90 -2.48
CA LYS A 65 -2.74 -6.87 -3.09
C LYS A 65 -3.15 -6.39 -4.47
N ALA A 66 -2.92 -7.23 -5.48
CA ALA A 66 -3.34 -7.02 -6.86
C ALA A 66 -4.64 -7.78 -7.16
N VAL A 67 -5.60 -7.09 -7.77
CA VAL A 67 -6.93 -7.63 -8.07
C VAL A 67 -7.24 -7.43 -9.56
N ARG A 68 -7.81 -8.46 -10.19
CA ARG A 68 -8.38 -8.42 -11.54
C ARG A 68 -9.90 -8.46 -11.47
N ASN A 69 -10.56 -7.57 -12.18
CA ASN A 69 -12.01 -7.61 -12.42
C ASN A 69 -12.28 -8.16 -13.82
N TYR A 70 -13.23 -9.09 -13.93
CA TYR A 70 -13.69 -9.57 -15.23
C TYR A 70 -14.80 -8.66 -15.76
N GLN A 71 -14.46 -7.79 -16.72
CA GLN A 71 -15.38 -6.82 -17.30
C GLN A 71 -16.67 -7.50 -17.82
N GLY A 72 -17.83 -6.94 -17.45
CA GLY A 72 -19.15 -7.52 -17.76
C GLY A 72 -19.61 -8.61 -16.80
N PHE A 73 -18.80 -9.03 -15.83
CA PHE A 73 -19.14 -9.97 -14.76
C PHE A 73 -18.95 -9.32 -13.38
N ARG A 74 -19.53 -9.94 -12.34
CA ARG A 74 -19.26 -9.57 -10.93
C ARG A 74 -18.05 -10.30 -10.35
N ALA A 75 -17.39 -11.14 -11.14
CA ALA A 75 -16.26 -11.95 -10.70
C ALA A 75 -15.00 -11.08 -10.57
N LYS A 76 -14.23 -11.34 -9.51
CA LYS A 76 -12.93 -10.74 -9.23
C LYS A 76 -11.98 -11.84 -8.79
N ASP A 77 -10.72 -11.77 -9.20
CA ASP A 77 -9.66 -12.67 -8.76
C ASP A 77 -8.50 -11.87 -8.16
N VAL A 78 -7.83 -12.45 -7.17
CA VAL A 78 -6.58 -11.91 -6.62
C VAL A 78 -5.42 -12.48 -7.44
N ILE A 79 -4.65 -11.60 -8.07
CA ILE A 79 -3.49 -11.99 -8.89
C ILE A 79 -2.34 -12.41 -7.97
N PHE A 80 -2.06 -11.57 -6.97
CA PHE A 80 -1.12 -11.85 -5.90
C PHE A 80 -1.46 -10.97 -4.70
N ASP A 81 -1.01 -11.39 -3.53
CA ASP A 81 -1.04 -10.59 -2.32
C ASP A 81 0.05 -11.01 -1.34
N TYR A 82 0.58 -10.04 -0.59
CA TYR A 82 1.60 -10.33 0.41
C TYR A 82 1.70 -9.23 1.45
N ALA A 83 2.40 -9.57 2.53
CA ALA A 83 2.90 -8.62 3.50
C ALA A 83 4.43 -8.71 3.61
N ILE A 84 5.09 -7.56 3.74
CA ILE A 84 6.55 -7.46 3.88
C ILE A 84 6.90 -6.51 5.02
N CYS A 85 7.77 -6.95 5.94
CA CYS A 85 8.20 -6.10 7.04
C CYS A 85 9.00 -4.89 6.52
N LEU A 86 9.00 -3.80 7.28
CA LEU A 86 9.63 -2.55 6.85
C LEU A 86 11.14 -2.73 6.55
N GLU A 87 11.83 -3.60 7.27
CA GLU A 87 13.26 -3.87 7.03
C GLU A 87 13.49 -4.54 5.65
N CYS A 88 12.66 -5.53 5.29
CA CYS A 88 12.76 -6.18 3.98
C CYS A 88 12.30 -5.27 2.84
N ALA A 89 11.26 -4.46 3.06
CA ALA A 89 10.84 -3.45 2.09
C ALA A 89 11.95 -2.43 1.82
N GLN A 90 12.62 -1.94 2.87
CA GLN A 90 13.76 -1.02 2.73
C GLN A 90 14.94 -1.66 2.00
N GLU A 91 15.22 -2.94 2.26
CA GLU A 91 16.25 -3.67 1.51
C GLU A 91 15.88 -3.80 0.02
N LEU A 92 14.62 -4.13 -0.26
CA LEU A 92 14.10 -4.20 -1.63
C LEU A 92 14.22 -2.84 -2.35
N GLN A 93 13.93 -1.73 -1.67
CA GLN A 93 14.08 -0.37 -2.22
C GLN A 93 15.53 -0.03 -2.60
N LYS A 94 16.56 -0.63 -1.99
CA LYS A 94 17.97 -0.33 -2.33
C LYS A 94 18.35 -0.76 -3.75
N GLY A 95 17.62 -1.70 -4.35
CA GLY A 95 17.81 -2.08 -5.75
C GLY A 95 17.08 -1.18 -6.75
N ILE A 96 16.31 -0.20 -6.29
CA ILE A 96 15.70 0.82 -7.14
C ILE A 96 16.74 1.91 -7.44
N SER A 97 16.96 2.21 -8.72
CA SER A 97 17.87 3.28 -9.12
C SER A 97 17.37 4.64 -8.62
N LYS A 98 18.30 5.58 -8.37
CA LYS A 98 17.95 6.93 -7.89
C LYS A 98 17.08 7.67 -8.90
N GLU A 99 17.35 7.45 -10.17
CA GLU A 99 16.61 7.98 -11.30
C GLU A 99 15.17 7.46 -11.29
N SER A 100 14.97 6.14 -11.19
CA SER A 100 13.62 5.56 -11.10
C SER A 100 12.86 6.04 -9.86
N LEU A 101 13.52 6.10 -8.70
CA LEU A 101 12.90 6.59 -7.48
C LEU A 101 12.44 8.05 -7.64
N SER A 102 13.29 8.91 -8.19
CA SER A 102 12.96 10.32 -8.42
C SER A 102 11.80 10.47 -9.39
N VAL A 103 11.78 9.71 -10.49
CA VAL A 103 10.73 9.82 -11.51
C VAL A 103 9.39 9.29 -10.99
N MET A 104 9.38 8.19 -10.21
CA MET A 104 8.16 7.70 -9.56
C MET A 104 7.61 8.71 -8.55
N GLN A 105 8.47 9.27 -7.69
CA GLN A 105 8.07 10.29 -6.71
C GLN A 105 7.48 11.52 -7.40
N ASP A 106 8.13 11.98 -8.46
CA ASP A 106 7.68 13.10 -9.28
C ASP A 106 6.32 12.83 -9.94
N TYR A 107 6.14 11.65 -10.52
CA TYR A 107 4.86 11.24 -11.12
C TYR A 107 3.76 11.25 -10.06
N MET A 108 3.99 10.57 -8.93
CA MET A 108 3.02 10.51 -7.84
C MET A 108 2.69 11.91 -7.31
N GLN A 109 3.68 12.79 -7.11
CA GLN A 109 3.43 14.15 -6.63
C GLN A 109 2.65 15.01 -7.62
N ARG A 110 2.92 14.91 -8.93
CA ARG A 110 2.22 15.71 -9.96
C ARG A 110 0.80 15.25 -10.18
N HIS A 111 0.55 13.95 -10.05
CA HIS A 111 -0.74 13.35 -10.35
C HIS A 111 -1.55 12.97 -9.11
N PHE A 112 -1.01 13.16 -7.90
CA PHE A 112 -1.78 13.08 -6.66
C PHE A 112 -2.92 14.10 -6.75
N ALA A 113 -4.16 13.62 -6.80
CA ALA A 113 -5.34 14.47 -6.90
C ALA A 113 -5.53 15.27 -5.59
N SER A 114 -4.80 16.39 -5.49
CA SER A 114 -4.39 17.00 -4.22
C SER A 114 -5.50 17.68 -3.42
N GLU A 115 -6.60 18.09 -4.04
CA GLU A 115 -7.66 18.80 -3.30
C GLU A 115 -8.85 17.89 -2.95
N GLY A 116 -9.29 17.04 -3.88
CA GLY A 116 -10.41 16.12 -3.64
C GLY A 116 -10.05 14.95 -2.73
N ARG A 117 -8.84 14.38 -2.89
CA ARG A 117 -8.42 13.21 -2.12
C ARG A 117 -7.99 13.57 -0.70
N LEU A 118 -7.33 14.72 -0.49
CA LEU A 118 -6.95 15.17 0.86
C LEU A 118 -8.20 15.39 1.72
N ARG A 119 -9.25 15.94 1.12
CA ARG A 119 -10.57 16.09 1.74
C ARG A 119 -11.23 14.74 2.01
N GLN A 120 -11.19 13.80 1.07
CA GLN A 120 -11.70 12.44 1.26
C GLN A 120 -10.95 11.69 2.38
N LEU A 121 -9.62 11.85 2.49
CA LEU A 121 -8.84 11.31 3.59
C LEU A 121 -9.31 11.88 4.94
N GLN A 122 -9.48 13.20 5.02
CA GLN A 122 -9.97 13.90 6.22
C GLN A 122 -11.42 13.53 6.58
N GLU A 123 -12.29 13.38 5.59
CA GLU A 123 -13.71 13.06 5.76
C GLU A 123 -13.95 11.55 5.95
N SER A 124 -13.01 10.69 5.55
CA SER A 124 -13.17 9.24 5.64
C SER A 124 -13.33 8.74 7.07
N GLN A 125 -12.80 9.46 8.07
CA GLN A 125 -12.84 9.06 9.49
C GLN A 125 -12.41 7.58 9.71
N GLY A 126 -11.45 7.08 8.92
CA GLY A 126 -11.03 5.68 8.99
C GLY A 126 -11.90 4.68 8.20
N ASN A 127 -12.81 5.14 7.34
CA ASN A 127 -13.55 4.30 6.39
C ASN A 127 -12.62 3.75 5.30
N ILE A 128 -11.94 2.64 5.61
CA ILE A 128 -10.98 1.97 4.72
C ILE A 128 -11.58 1.65 3.34
N PRO A 129 -12.78 1.04 3.22
CA PRO A 129 -13.42 0.81 1.92
C PRO A 129 -13.48 2.06 1.04
N GLY A 130 -13.92 3.19 1.60
CA GLY A 130 -14.01 4.45 0.86
C GLY A 130 -12.67 5.00 0.37
N LEU A 131 -11.54 4.63 1.00
CA LEU A 131 -10.21 5.07 0.60
C LEU A 131 -9.64 4.30 -0.60
N ILE A 132 -10.13 3.08 -0.82
CA ILE A 132 -9.67 2.15 -1.86
C ILE A 132 -10.68 1.96 -2.99
N GLU A 133 -11.85 2.62 -2.93
CA GLU A 133 -12.86 2.62 -4.00
C GLU A 133 -12.41 3.32 -5.28
N GLN A 134 -11.44 4.24 -5.19
CA GLN A 134 -10.97 5.05 -6.31
C GLN A 134 -9.44 5.16 -6.33
N CYS A 135 -8.89 5.14 -7.55
CA CYS A 135 -7.48 5.34 -7.80
C CYS A 135 -6.99 6.69 -7.26
N MET A 136 -5.88 6.69 -6.53
CA MET A 136 -5.30 7.90 -5.93
C MET A 136 -4.78 8.92 -6.92
N VAL A 137 -4.46 8.46 -8.12
CA VAL A 137 -3.85 9.26 -9.17
C VAL A 137 -4.92 9.76 -10.15
N THR A 138 -5.85 8.88 -10.55
CA THR A 138 -6.81 9.19 -11.63
C THR A 138 -8.24 9.42 -11.14
N GLY A 139 -8.58 9.07 -9.90
CA GLY A 139 -9.96 9.06 -9.39
C GLY A 139 -10.85 7.96 -10.00
N LYS A 140 -10.30 7.13 -10.90
CA LYS A 140 -11.04 6.03 -11.54
C LYS A 140 -11.51 5.01 -10.49
N SER A 141 -12.77 4.62 -10.56
CA SER A 141 -13.35 3.62 -9.65
C SER A 141 -12.72 2.24 -9.85
N ALA A 142 -12.42 1.54 -8.75
CA ALA A 142 -11.89 0.19 -8.74
C ALA A 142 -12.76 -0.80 -9.52
N ASP A 143 -14.09 -0.67 -9.47
CA ASP A 143 -15.01 -1.57 -10.20
C ASP A 143 -14.97 -1.38 -11.73
N THR A 144 -14.42 -0.25 -12.21
CA THR A 144 -14.27 0.05 -13.65
C THR A 144 -12.85 -0.24 -14.16
N CYS A 145 -11.93 -0.61 -13.28
CA CYS A 145 -10.59 -1.04 -13.62
C CYS A 145 -10.60 -2.51 -14.06
N GLU A 146 -9.82 -2.86 -15.07
CA GLU A 146 -9.55 -4.28 -15.38
C GLU A 146 -8.64 -4.89 -14.31
N GLU A 147 -7.59 -4.17 -13.94
CA GLU A 147 -6.69 -4.53 -12.84
C GLU A 147 -6.45 -3.31 -11.94
N TYR A 148 -6.19 -3.55 -10.66
CA TYR A 148 -5.76 -2.54 -9.71
C TYR A 148 -4.98 -3.16 -8.56
N GLN A 149 -4.25 -2.33 -7.81
CA GLN A 149 -3.59 -2.72 -6.58
C GLN A 149 -4.06 -1.86 -5.42
N ILE A 150 -4.14 -2.46 -4.24
CA ILE A 150 -4.37 -1.76 -2.98
C ILE A 150 -3.17 -1.93 -2.07
N PHE A 151 -2.88 -0.88 -1.30
CA PHE A 151 -1.73 -0.79 -0.42
C PHE A 151 -2.18 -0.35 0.97
N ALA A 152 -1.58 -0.93 2.01
CA ALA A 152 -1.77 -0.49 3.38
C ALA A 152 -0.44 -0.53 4.16
N PHE A 153 -0.22 0.48 4.98
CA PHE A 153 0.83 0.47 6.00
C PHE A 153 0.23 0.02 7.32
N CYS A 154 0.84 -0.97 7.96
CA CYS A 154 0.33 -1.60 9.17
C CYS A 154 1.34 -1.52 10.32
N SER A 155 0.83 -1.57 11.54
CA SER A 155 1.60 -1.76 12.76
C SER A 155 0.92 -2.81 13.64
N GLY A 156 1.53 -3.99 13.78
CA GLY A 156 0.90 -5.12 14.45
C GLY A 156 -0.41 -5.52 13.76
N ASP A 157 -1.50 -5.62 14.52
CA ASP A 157 -2.81 -6.03 14.03
C ASP A 157 -3.68 -4.87 13.48
N LYS A 158 -3.06 -3.72 13.16
CA LYS A 158 -3.77 -2.49 12.76
C LYS A 158 -3.19 -1.85 11.51
N ILE A 159 -4.05 -1.19 10.74
CA ILE A 159 -3.68 -0.24 9.70
C ILE A 159 -3.33 1.09 10.36
N ASN A 160 -2.21 1.69 9.94
CA ASN A 160 -1.74 2.99 10.38
C ASN A 160 -2.24 4.09 9.42
N LEU A 161 -3.17 4.92 9.88
CA LEU A 161 -3.82 6.00 9.13
C LEU A 161 -2.97 7.27 9.01
N THR A 162 -1.78 7.35 9.62
CA THR A 162 -0.79 8.37 9.24
C THR A 162 -0.33 8.19 7.80
N MET A 163 -0.35 6.95 7.29
CA MET A 163 -0.22 6.63 5.86
C MET A 163 -1.46 5.85 5.41
N PRO A 164 -2.57 6.56 5.12
CA PRO A 164 -3.84 5.91 4.81
C PRO A 164 -3.71 4.96 3.61
N PRO A 165 -4.45 3.85 3.61
CA PRO A 165 -4.43 2.93 2.48
C PRO A 165 -4.92 3.60 1.21
N TYR A 166 -4.46 3.09 0.08
CA TYR A 166 -4.79 3.64 -1.22
C TYR A 166 -4.88 2.56 -2.28
N MET A 167 -5.51 2.93 -3.38
CA MET A 167 -5.67 2.11 -4.57
C MET A 167 -4.96 2.80 -5.75
N VAL A 168 -4.28 2.01 -6.58
CA VAL A 168 -3.68 2.43 -7.85
C VAL A 168 -4.25 1.58 -8.98
N SER A 169 -4.72 2.23 -10.06
CA SER A 169 -5.28 1.51 -11.20
C SER A 169 -4.18 0.86 -12.04
N GLY A 170 -4.50 -0.24 -12.72
CA GLY A 170 -3.57 -0.92 -13.63
C GLY A 170 -2.93 0.01 -14.66
N GLN A 171 -3.70 0.95 -15.21
CA GLN A 171 -3.17 1.97 -16.14
C GLN A 171 -2.02 2.77 -15.51
N VAL A 172 -2.19 3.23 -14.27
CA VAL A 172 -1.16 4.01 -13.58
C VAL A 172 0.06 3.14 -13.27
N LEU A 173 -0.16 1.87 -12.93
CA LEU A 173 0.93 0.92 -12.73
C LEU A 173 1.72 0.69 -14.03
N ASP A 174 1.05 0.60 -15.19
CA ASP A 174 1.73 0.50 -16.49
C ASP A 174 2.57 1.75 -16.78
N GLU A 175 1.99 2.92 -16.57
CA GLU A 175 2.68 4.21 -16.74
C GLU A 175 3.92 4.29 -15.83
N LEU A 176 3.83 3.82 -14.58
CA LEU A 176 4.97 3.78 -13.66
C LEU A 176 6.04 2.78 -14.11
N GLN A 177 5.67 1.57 -14.56
CA GLN A 177 6.61 0.56 -15.07
C GLN A 177 7.42 1.08 -16.27
N GLU A 178 6.82 1.89 -17.14
CA GLU A 178 7.51 2.49 -18.29
C GLU A 178 8.57 3.52 -17.89
N LEU A 179 8.43 4.13 -16.70
CA LEU A 179 9.37 5.11 -16.16
C LEU A 179 10.57 4.47 -15.45
N LEU A 180 10.51 3.17 -15.18
CA LEU A 180 11.59 2.45 -14.50
C LEU A 180 12.74 2.14 -15.45
N SER A 181 13.97 2.25 -14.93
CA SER A 181 15.15 1.76 -15.63
C SER A 181 15.14 0.24 -15.73
N ASP A 182 15.80 -0.31 -16.75
CA ASP A 182 15.93 -1.77 -16.96
C ASP A 182 16.38 -2.49 -15.69
N SER A 183 17.41 -1.98 -15.01
CA SER A 183 17.92 -2.57 -13.77
C SER A 183 16.91 -2.58 -12.63
N THR A 184 16.07 -1.53 -12.53
CA THR A 184 15.02 -1.47 -11.50
C THR A 184 13.93 -2.51 -11.81
N ARG A 185 13.51 -2.62 -13.07
CA ARG A 185 12.51 -3.61 -13.49
C ARG A 185 13.00 -5.04 -13.25
N ASP A 186 14.24 -5.33 -13.65
CA ASP A 186 14.85 -6.64 -13.46
C ASP A 186 14.93 -7.01 -11.97
N HIS A 187 15.27 -6.05 -11.11
CA HIS A 187 15.33 -6.23 -9.66
C HIS A 187 13.96 -6.54 -9.05
N LEU A 188 12.94 -5.77 -9.40
CA LEU A 188 11.56 -5.96 -8.94
C LEU A 188 10.96 -7.29 -9.46
N ASN A 189 11.17 -7.59 -10.74
CA ASN A 189 10.77 -8.85 -11.35
C ASN A 189 11.50 -10.04 -10.70
N GLY A 190 12.77 -9.87 -10.32
CA GLY A 190 13.54 -10.87 -9.58
C GLY A 190 12.92 -11.19 -8.21
N PHE A 191 12.50 -10.16 -7.47
CA PHE A 191 11.78 -10.33 -6.21
C PHE A 191 10.44 -11.02 -6.42
N PHE A 192 9.65 -10.59 -7.41
CA PHE A 192 8.35 -11.20 -7.71
C PHE A 192 8.50 -12.69 -8.05
N ASN A 193 9.36 -13.02 -9.02
CA ASN A 193 9.54 -14.38 -9.51
C ASN A 193 10.09 -15.35 -8.46
N LYS A 194 10.82 -14.84 -7.46
CA LYS A 194 11.30 -15.62 -6.32
C LYS A 194 10.14 -16.15 -5.47
N HIS A 195 9.07 -15.37 -5.30
CA HIS A 195 7.98 -15.66 -4.37
C HIS A 195 6.71 -16.15 -5.05
N PHE A 196 6.46 -15.67 -6.26
CA PHE A 196 5.27 -15.96 -7.03
C PHE A 196 5.70 -16.66 -8.32
N THR A 197 5.94 -17.96 -8.23
CA THR A 197 6.27 -18.75 -9.41
C THR A 197 4.98 -19.01 -10.21
N PRO A 198 4.89 -18.55 -11.47
CA PRO A 198 3.75 -18.92 -12.30
C PRO A 198 3.71 -20.44 -12.48
N ALA A 199 2.52 -21.04 -12.45
CA ALA A 199 2.40 -22.44 -12.80
C ALA A 199 2.93 -22.67 -14.23
N PRO A 200 3.69 -23.76 -14.49
CA PRO A 200 4.24 -24.01 -15.82
C PRO A 200 3.12 -24.03 -16.89
N GLY A 201 3.23 -23.15 -17.90
CA GLY A 201 2.27 -23.06 -19.01
C GLY A 201 1.25 -21.92 -18.93
N LEU A 202 1.22 -21.15 -17.83
CA LEU A 202 0.50 -19.88 -17.77
C LEU A 202 1.46 -18.75 -18.20
N MET A 203 1.38 -18.35 -19.47
CA MET A 203 1.85 -17.03 -19.89
C MET A 203 0.70 -16.07 -19.65
N GLU A 204 0.66 -15.46 -18.47
CA GLU A 204 -0.18 -14.30 -18.20
C GLU A 204 0.70 -13.19 -17.61
N PRO A 205 0.33 -11.92 -17.85
CA PRO A 205 1.29 -10.85 -18.15
C PRO A 205 2.26 -10.58 -17.01
N ASP A 206 3.37 -9.92 -17.37
CA ASP A 206 4.40 -9.51 -16.42
C ASP A 206 3.73 -8.76 -15.25
N PRO A 207 3.82 -9.28 -14.03
CA PRO A 207 3.11 -8.74 -12.89
C PRO A 207 3.59 -7.32 -12.67
N ARG A 208 2.63 -6.40 -12.51
CA ARG A 208 2.90 -4.96 -12.34
C ARG A 208 3.39 -4.68 -10.92
N PHE A 209 4.43 -5.36 -10.49
CA PHE A 209 4.96 -5.23 -9.13
C PHE A 209 5.72 -3.91 -9.01
N ILE A 210 5.18 -3.01 -8.19
CA ILE A 210 5.85 -1.75 -7.85
C ILE A 210 5.78 -1.60 -6.34
N LEU A 211 6.94 -1.39 -5.72
CA LEU A 211 7.00 -1.03 -4.31
C LEU A 211 6.78 0.49 -4.17
N LEU A 212 5.53 0.89 -3.98
CA LEU A 212 5.09 2.29 -3.78
C LEU A 212 5.24 2.76 -2.34
#